data_AF-A0A963EQY8-F1
#
_entry.id   AF-A0A963EQY8-F1
#
_cell.length_a   1.000
_cell.length_b   1.000
_cell.length_c   1.000
_cell.angle_alpha   90.00
_cell.angle_beta   90.00
_cell.angle_gamma   90.00
#
_symmetry.space_group_name_H-M   'P 1'
#
loop_
_entity.id
_entity.type
_entity.pdbx_description
1 polymer ?
#
loop_
_entity_poly.entity_id
_entity_poly.type
_entity_poly.pdbx_seq_one_letter_code
_entity_poly.pdbx_strand_id
1 'polypeptide(L)'
;QDLQAHGYPFQLEWLAAFEEFRFPHYGRVQLDDIELELRWAVEPWHVLGEETTSFGTSRYVDSSVERLQIKATGLTEGRYVVSCNGRRVPLRATGRHGEYVGGVRYRAWQPPSALHPLIGVHVPLVFDLIDTWNGRSIGGCTYHVAHPGGRSYETFPVNSLEAEARRVNRFDTVSHTQGPFLPQPEVNALREFFPNQQPPRPMEPPPEEAPGEYPYILDMRSPPRR
;
A
#
# COMPACT_ATOMS: atom_id res chain seq x y z
N GLN A 1 -12.28 25.75 6.18
CA GLN A 1 -12.92 26.83 5.39
C GLN A 1 -14.25 27.23 6.00
N ASP A 2 -15.24 26.32 6.15
CA ASP A 2 -16.55 26.64 6.74
C ASP A 2 -16.47 27.24 8.16
N LEU A 3 -15.71 26.62 9.07
CA LEU A 3 -15.52 27.14 10.44
C LEU A 3 -14.91 28.56 10.46
N GLN A 4 -13.93 28.81 9.59
CA GLN A 4 -13.29 30.12 9.45
C GLN A 4 -14.27 31.17 8.88
N ALA A 5 -15.09 30.78 7.91
CA ALA A 5 -16.13 31.65 7.35
C ALA A 5 -17.18 32.07 8.41
N HIS A 6 -17.39 31.24 9.44
CA HIS A 6 -18.29 31.52 10.56
C HIS A 6 -17.58 32.14 11.78
N GLY A 7 -16.39 32.69 11.61
CA GLY A 7 -15.68 33.43 12.66
C GLY A 7 -14.92 32.58 13.67
N TYR A 8 -14.86 31.26 13.49
CA TYR A 8 -14.02 30.39 14.31
C TYR A 8 -12.61 30.32 13.69
N PRO A 9 -11.54 30.75 14.38
CA PRO A 9 -10.18 30.75 13.84
C PRO A 9 -9.56 29.34 13.85
N PHE A 10 -10.30 28.35 13.33
CA PHE A 10 -9.88 26.96 13.28
C PHE A 10 -8.69 26.81 12.33
N GLN A 11 -7.58 26.27 12.84
CA GLN A 11 -6.36 26.03 12.08
C GLN A 11 -6.21 24.52 11.85
N LEU A 12 -5.95 24.11 10.60
CA LEU A 12 -5.79 22.69 10.26
C LEU A 12 -4.57 22.08 10.94
N GLU A 13 -3.57 22.90 11.23
CA GLU A 13 -2.33 22.56 11.91
C GLU A 13 -2.59 21.99 13.32
N TRP A 14 -3.71 22.37 13.96
CA TRP A 14 -4.11 21.79 15.25
C TRP A 14 -4.44 20.29 15.15
N LEU A 15 -4.77 19.80 13.95
CA LEU A 15 -5.04 18.38 13.68
C LEU A 15 -3.79 17.59 13.30
N ALA A 16 -2.65 18.25 13.04
CA ALA A 16 -1.45 17.58 12.52
C ALA A 16 -0.95 16.44 13.43
N ALA A 17 -1.00 16.63 14.75
CA ALA A 17 -0.64 15.59 15.71
C ALA A 17 -1.58 14.37 15.66
N PHE A 18 -2.89 14.62 15.46
CA PHE A 18 -3.89 13.56 15.33
C PHE A 18 -3.76 12.83 13.99
N GLU A 19 -3.45 13.56 12.92
CA GLU A 19 -3.16 12.99 11.61
C GLU A 19 -1.94 12.08 11.68
N GLU A 20 -0.82 12.53 12.26
CA GLU A 20 0.38 11.72 12.38
C GLU A 20 0.17 10.51 13.31
N PHE A 21 -0.62 10.65 14.37
CA PHE A 21 -0.98 9.53 15.23
C PHE A 21 -1.86 8.50 14.52
N ARG A 22 -2.86 8.96 13.75
CA ARG A 22 -3.86 8.08 13.11
C ARG A 22 -3.35 7.49 11.79
N PHE A 23 -2.54 8.23 11.06
CA PHE A 23 -2.00 7.93 9.74
C PHE A 23 -0.48 8.16 9.73
N PRO A 24 0.29 7.42 10.56
CA PRO A 24 1.72 7.62 10.70
C PRO A 24 2.45 7.50 9.37
N HIS A 25 3.45 8.37 9.21
CA HIS A 25 4.38 8.33 8.10
C HIS A 25 5.36 7.16 8.28
N TYR A 26 5.55 6.36 7.22
CA TYR A 26 6.51 5.25 7.23
C TYR A 26 7.82 5.55 6.55
N GLY A 27 7.79 6.33 5.47
CA GLY A 27 9.01 6.73 4.78
C GLY A 27 8.74 7.40 3.45
N ARG A 28 9.78 8.05 2.91
CA ARG A 28 9.81 8.62 1.57
C ARG A 28 11.04 8.13 0.82
N VAL A 29 10.90 8.02 -0.49
CA VAL A 29 12.02 7.83 -1.40
C VAL A 29 11.93 8.84 -2.53
N GLN A 30 13.04 9.51 -2.80
CA GLN A 30 13.19 10.40 -3.95
C GLN A 30 13.79 9.62 -5.12
N LEU A 31 13.08 9.57 -6.24
CA LEU A 31 13.44 8.86 -7.47
C LEU A 31 13.42 9.86 -8.63
N ASP A 32 14.61 10.37 -8.99
CA ASP A 32 14.75 11.52 -9.90
C ASP A 32 13.90 12.72 -9.40
N ASP A 33 12.96 13.22 -10.21
CA ASP A 33 12.06 14.32 -9.87
C ASP A 33 10.76 13.84 -9.17
N ILE A 34 10.64 12.54 -8.87
CA ILE A 34 9.43 11.91 -8.32
C ILE A 34 9.66 11.49 -6.88
N GLU A 35 8.82 11.94 -5.95
CA GLU A 35 8.83 11.47 -4.57
C GLU A 35 7.71 10.46 -4.35
N LEU A 36 8.03 9.30 -3.77
CA LEU A 36 7.04 8.36 -3.25
C LEU A 36 7.02 8.42 -1.72
N GLU A 37 5.84 8.63 -1.16
CA GLU A 37 5.57 8.63 0.28
C GLU A 37 4.62 7.48 0.63
N LEU A 38 4.97 6.72 1.67
CA LEU A 38 4.09 5.71 2.27
C LEU A 38 3.57 6.20 3.63
N ARG A 39 2.25 6.11 3.81
CA ARG A 39 1.57 6.35 5.09
C ARG A 39 0.64 5.20 5.42
N TRP A 40 0.40 4.98 6.70
CA TRP A 40 -0.70 4.13 7.13
C TRP A 40 -2.04 4.70 6.64
N ALA A 41 -2.94 3.82 6.22
CA ALA A 41 -4.30 4.17 5.88
C ALA A 41 -5.29 3.33 6.70
N VAL A 42 -6.47 3.88 6.94
CA VAL A 42 -7.50 3.17 7.71
C VAL A 42 -8.05 2.00 6.91
N GLU A 43 -8.02 0.83 7.52
CA GLU A 43 -8.70 -0.38 7.06
C GLU A 43 -9.74 -0.79 8.11
N PRO A 44 -11.02 -0.97 7.75
CA PRO A 44 -12.00 -1.53 8.66
C PRO A 44 -11.69 -3.00 8.95
N TRP A 45 -11.61 -3.36 10.22
CA TRP A 45 -11.52 -4.76 10.63
C TRP A 45 -12.92 -5.33 10.80
N HIS A 46 -13.25 -6.29 9.94
CA HIS A 46 -14.55 -6.95 9.98
C HIS A 46 -14.66 -7.84 11.22
N VAL A 47 -15.84 -7.82 11.83
CA VAL A 47 -16.18 -8.70 12.95
C VAL A 47 -16.42 -10.12 12.41
N LEU A 48 -15.81 -11.10 13.06
CA LEU A 48 -15.99 -12.52 12.78
C LEU A 48 -17.26 -13.06 13.46
N GLY A 49 -17.63 -14.29 13.10
CA GLY A 49 -18.68 -15.02 13.80
C GLY A 49 -18.36 -15.23 15.29
N GLU A 50 -19.39 -15.57 16.07
CA GLU A 50 -19.19 -15.94 17.48
C GLU A 50 -18.42 -17.25 17.59
N GLU A 51 -17.37 -17.25 18.41
CA GLU A 51 -16.59 -18.44 18.74
C GLU A 51 -16.73 -18.76 20.23
N THR A 52 -16.90 -20.04 20.53
CA THR A 52 -16.93 -20.55 21.91
C THR A 52 -15.51 -20.63 22.45
N THR A 53 -15.27 -19.93 23.55
CA THR A 53 -14.01 -19.94 24.31
C THR A 53 -14.21 -20.66 25.65
N SER A 54 -13.13 -20.97 26.35
CA SER A 54 -13.19 -21.59 27.69
C SER A 54 -13.92 -20.74 28.75
N PHE A 55 -14.13 -19.44 28.51
CA PHE A 55 -14.77 -18.51 29.44
C PHE A 55 -16.13 -17.97 28.96
N GLY A 56 -16.64 -18.43 27.81
CA GLY A 56 -17.90 -17.95 27.23
C GLY A 56 -17.81 -17.77 25.71
N THR A 57 -18.71 -17.00 25.11
CA THR A 57 -18.68 -16.67 23.67
C THR A 57 -17.98 -15.34 23.42
N SER A 58 -17.20 -15.26 22.35
CA SER A 58 -16.51 -14.04 21.94
C SER A 58 -16.67 -13.79 20.44
N ARG A 59 -16.55 -12.53 20.02
CA ARG A 59 -16.49 -12.14 18.60
C ARG A 59 -15.13 -11.51 18.33
N TYR A 60 -14.33 -12.20 17.52
CA TYR A 60 -13.05 -11.67 17.08
C TYR A 60 -13.23 -10.66 15.95
N VAL A 61 -12.18 -9.89 15.68
CA VAL A 61 -12.07 -9.04 14.50
C VAL A 61 -10.94 -9.55 13.63
N ASP A 62 -11.11 -9.44 12.31
CA ASP A 62 -10.04 -9.80 11.38
C ASP A 62 -8.97 -8.70 11.35
N SER A 63 -8.02 -8.80 12.29
CA SER A 63 -6.87 -7.92 12.40
C SER A 63 -5.74 -8.26 11.42
N SER A 64 -5.94 -9.24 10.53
CA SER A 64 -4.89 -9.71 9.61
C SER A 64 -4.64 -8.76 8.44
N VAL A 65 -5.59 -7.87 8.14
CA VAL A 65 -5.58 -6.99 6.97
C VAL A 65 -5.25 -5.56 7.38
N GLU A 66 -4.38 -4.93 6.61
CA GLU A 66 -3.97 -3.53 6.76
C GLU A 66 -4.02 -2.82 5.41
N ARG A 67 -3.95 -1.48 5.46
CA ARG A 67 -3.94 -0.63 4.28
C ARG A 67 -2.83 0.41 4.37
N LEU A 68 -2.12 0.58 3.27
CA LEU A 68 -1.20 1.70 3.05
C LEU A 68 -1.80 2.68 2.05
N GLN A 69 -1.55 3.97 2.30
CA GLN A 69 -1.66 5.01 1.30
C GLN A 69 -0.28 5.22 0.67
N ILE A 70 -0.25 5.28 -0.66
CA ILE A 70 0.89 5.74 -1.43
C ILE A 70 0.54 7.12 -1.98
N LYS A 71 1.46 8.05 -1.80
CA LYS A 71 1.40 9.37 -2.43
C LYS A 71 2.62 9.53 -3.33
N ALA A 72 2.38 9.85 -4.60
CA ALA A 72 3.42 10.18 -5.56
C ALA A 72 3.34 11.67 -5.89
N THR A 73 4.46 12.38 -5.82
CA THR A 73 4.58 13.79 -6.25
C THR A 73 5.60 13.91 -7.37
N GLY A 74 5.42 14.89 -8.28
CA GLY A 74 6.28 15.06 -9.46
C GLY A 74 6.00 14.07 -10.60
N LEU A 75 4.93 13.27 -10.50
CA LEU A 75 4.63 12.20 -11.46
C LEU A 75 3.99 12.76 -12.73
N THR A 76 4.56 12.44 -13.90
CA THR A 76 3.95 12.74 -15.20
C THR A 76 2.89 11.71 -15.57
N GLU A 77 1.66 12.15 -15.84
CA GLU A 77 0.54 11.29 -16.19
C GLU A 77 0.84 10.42 -17.42
N GLY A 78 0.49 9.13 -17.36
CA GLY A 78 0.67 8.18 -18.47
C GLY A 78 2.10 7.71 -18.74
N ARG A 79 3.12 8.33 -18.13
CA ARG A 79 4.52 7.90 -18.24
C ARG A 79 4.94 6.95 -17.12
N TYR A 80 4.51 7.21 -15.90
CA TYR A 80 4.96 6.44 -14.74
C TYR A 80 3.84 5.62 -14.13
N VAL A 81 4.19 4.42 -13.71
CA VAL A 81 3.32 3.48 -13.01
C VAL A 81 3.99 3.06 -11.71
N VAL A 82 3.26 3.15 -10.60
CA VAL A 82 3.69 2.54 -9.33
C VAL A 82 3.15 1.12 -9.29
N SER A 83 4.02 0.15 -9.03
CA SER A 83 3.63 -1.23 -8.75
C SER A 83 3.89 -1.58 -7.28
N CYS A 84 3.17 -2.57 -6.75
CA CYS A 84 3.42 -3.18 -5.46
C CYS A 84 3.46 -4.71 -5.65
N ASN A 85 4.58 -5.34 -5.31
CA ASN A 85 4.86 -6.76 -5.57
C ASN A 85 4.51 -7.18 -7.01
N GLY A 86 4.83 -6.31 -7.97
CA GLY A 86 4.58 -6.52 -9.40
C GLY A 86 3.15 -6.23 -9.89
N ARG A 87 2.23 -5.80 -9.03
CA ARG A 87 0.86 -5.42 -9.42
C ARG A 87 0.69 -3.92 -9.46
N ARG A 88 -0.02 -3.41 -10.46
CA ARG A 88 -0.23 -1.97 -10.65
C ARG A 88 -1.07 -1.38 -9.52
N VAL A 89 -0.58 -0.32 -8.90
CA VAL A 89 -1.36 0.45 -7.92
C VAL A 89 -2.27 1.44 -8.66
N PRO A 90 -3.60 1.43 -8.43
CA PRO A 90 -4.51 2.39 -9.05
C PRO A 90 -4.37 3.76 -8.38
N LEU A 91 -3.52 4.61 -8.97
CA LEU A 91 -3.31 5.98 -8.53
C LEU A 91 -4.41 6.93 -9.05
N ARG A 92 -4.79 7.91 -8.23
CA ARG A 92 -5.76 8.97 -8.53
C ARG A 92 -5.13 10.34 -8.34
N ALA A 93 -5.34 11.26 -9.28
CA ALA A 93 -4.92 12.65 -9.15
C ALA A 93 -5.66 13.35 -7.99
N THR A 94 -4.94 14.14 -7.20
CA THR A 94 -5.51 14.91 -6.07
C THR A 94 -6.07 16.28 -6.51
N GLY A 95 -5.87 16.66 -7.78
CA GLY A 95 -6.16 17.99 -8.31
C GLY A 95 -4.96 18.94 -8.26
N ARG A 96 -3.87 18.56 -7.60
CA ARG A 96 -2.57 19.26 -7.71
C ARG A 96 -1.75 18.65 -8.84
N HIS A 97 -1.10 19.49 -9.63
CA HIS A 97 -0.30 19.05 -10.77
C HIS A 97 0.84 18.12 -10.30
N GLY A 98 0.91 16.93 -10.89
CA GLY A 98 1.94 15.93 -10.56
C GLY A 98 1.73 15.20 -9.23
N GLU A 99 0.60 15.39 -8.53
CA GLU A 99 0.31 14.73 -7.25
C GLU A 99 -0.79 13.67 -7.41
N TYR A 100 -0.47 12.45 -6.99
CA TYR A 100 -1.34 11.29 -7.09
C TYR A 100 -1.35 10.50 -5.79
N VAL A 101 -2.48 9.85 -5.49
CA VAL A 101 -2.66 9.00 -4.32
C VAL A 101 -3.31 7.67 -4.70
N GLY A 102 -2.91 6.59 -4.04
CA GLY A 102 -3.53 5.27 -4.19
C GLY A 102 -3.45 4.48 -2.90
N GLY A 103 -4.23 3.41 -2.80
CA GLY A 103 -4.24 2.50 -1.67
C GLY A 103 -3.69 1.14 -2.04
N VAL A 104 -3.01 0.48 -1.10
CA VAL A 104 -2.71 -0.95 -1.15
C VAL A 104 -3.28 -1.59 0.11
N ARG A 105 -4.21 -2.53 -0.07
CA ARG A 105 -4.73 -3.39 0.98
C ARG A 105 -4.01 -4.73 0.91
N TYR A 106 -3.51 -5.20 2.03
CA TYR A 106 -2.72 -6.42 2.10
C TYR A 106 -2.94 -7.14 3.41
N ARG A 107 -2.61 -8.44 3.42
CA ARG A 107 -2.54 -9.24 4.64
C ARG A 107 -1.18 -9.07 5.30
N ALA A 108 -1.17 -8.51 6.50
CA ALA A 108 0.01 -8.17 7.29
C ALA A 108 0.53 -9.35 8.14
N TRP A 109 -0.36 -10.20 8.64
CA TRP A 109 -0.03 -11.40 9.42
C TRP A 109 -1.13 -12.46 9.33
N GLN A 110 -0.93 -13.66 9.89
CA GLN A 110 -1.88 -14.77 9.79
C GLN A 110 -2.34 -15.23 11.18
N PRO A 111 -3.37 -14.60 11.77
CA PRO A 111 -3.98 -15.08 13.01
C PRO A 111 -4.66 -16.44 12.79
N PRO A 112 -4.84 -17.23 13.86
CA PRO A 112 -5.56 -18.50 13.81
C PRO A 112 -7.04 -18.33 13.38
N SER A 113 -7.66 -17.19 13.73
CA SER A 113 -9.02 -16.82 13.32
C SER A 113 -8.98 -15.59 12.38
N ALA A 114 -9.48 -15.73 11.15
CA ALA A 114 -9.57 -14.67 10.13
C ALA A 114 -10.64 -15.02 9.08
N LEU A 115 -11.15 -14.04 8.32
CA LEU A 115 -12.15 -14.30 7.28
C LEU A 115 -11.62 -15.16 6.13
N HIS A 116 -10.33 -15.02 5.80
CA HIS A 116 -9.72 -15.68 4.65
C HIS A 116 -8.47 -16.48 5.06
N PRO A 117 -8.60 -17.59 5.81
CA PRO A 117 -7.45 -18.29 6.40
C PRO A 117 -6.43 -18.82 5.38
N LEU A 118 -6.87 -19.11 4.15
CA LEU A 118 -6.03 -19.66 3.08
C LEU A 118 -5.15 -18.63 2.34
N ILE A 119 -5.39 -17.33 2.53
CA ILE A 119 -4.59 -16.28 1.88
C ILE A 119 -3.32 -16.05 2.69
N GLY A 120 -2.15 -16.18 2.07
CA GLY A 120 -0.87 -15.95 2.76
C GLY A 120 -0.66 -14.50 3.20
N VAL A 121 0.43 -14.28 3.95
CA VAL A 121 0.92 -12.94 4.27
C VAL A 121 1.61 -12.35 3.03
N HIS A 122 1.40 -11.05 2.77
CA HIS A 122 1.93 -10.40 1.55
C HIS A 122 3.22 -9.61 1.80
N VAL A 123 3.67 -9.51 3.05
CA VAL A 123 4.89 -8.74 3.37
C VAL A 123 6.16 -9.54 3.09
N PRO A 124 7.26 -8.88 2.70
CA PRO A 124 7.39 -7.43 2.49
C PRO A 124 6.63 -6.90 1.27
N LEU A 125 6.22 -5.63 1.34
CA LEU A 125 5.63 -4.91 0.20
C LEU A 125 6.73 -4.14 -0.52
N VAL A 126 7.05 -4.55 -1.74
CA VAL A 126 8.04 -3.93 -2.61
C VAL A 126 7.31 -3.02 -3.59
N PHE A 127 7.61 -1.73 -3.53
CA PHE A 127 7.07 -0.72 -4.43
C PHE A 127 8.11 -0.36 -5.48
N ASP A 128 7.75 -0.45 -6.75
CA ASP A 128 8.60 -0.05 -7.87
C ASP A 128 7.95 1.06 -8.68
N LEU A 129 8.72 2.09 -9.03
CA LEU A 129 8.32 3.14 -9.95
C LEU A 129 8.82 2.79 -11.36
N ILE A 130 7.88 2.51 -12.25
CA ILE A 130 8.18 2.04 -13.61
C ILE A 130 7.94 3.16 -14.62
N ASP A 131 8.94 3.44 -15.44
CA ASP A 131 8.83 4.30 -16.63
C ASP A 131 8.32 3.45 -17.81
N THR A 132 7.07 3.68 -18.24
CA THR A 132 6.42 2.94 -19.33
C THR A 132 6.98 3.30 -20.71
N TRP A 133 7.63 4.45 -20.84
CA TRP A 133 8.20 4.88 -22.12
C TRP A 133 9.52 4.17 -22.39
N ASN A 134 10.34 4.05 -21.35
CA ASN A 134 11.63 3.37 -21.42
C ASN A 134 11.54 1.88 -21.06
N GLY A 135 10.41 1.44 -20.50
CA GLY A 135 10.20 0.06 -20.04
C GLY A 135 11.20 -0.34 -18.96
N ARG A 136 11.44 0.50 -17.95
CA ARG A 136 12.41 0.23 -16.87
C ARG A 136 11.93 0.73 -15.52
N SER A 137 12.29 0.02 -14.45
CA SER A 137 12.13 0.51 -13.08
C SER A 137 13.18 1.60 -12.84
N ILE A 138 12.74 2.76 -12.34
CA ILE A 138 13.61 3.88 -11.96
C ILE A 138 14.19 3.64 -10.56
N GLY A 139 13.41 2.97 -9.72
CA GLY A 139 13.76 2.65 -8.35
C GLY A 139 12.49 2.35 -7.55
N GLY A 140 12.63 2.28 -6.24
CA GLY A 140 11.54 1.85 -5.40
C GLY A 140 11.82 1.94 -3.92
N CYS A 141 10.94 1.34 -3.13
CA CYS A 141 11.11 1.18 -1.70
C CYS A 141 10.40 -0.08 -1.22
N THR A 142 10.85 -0.63 -0.09
CA THR A 142 10.23 -1.79 0.55
C THR A 142 9.69 -1.40 1.92
N TYR A 143 8.49 -1.89 2.21
CA TYR A 143 7.85 -1.79 3.51
C TYR A 143 7.69 -3.16 4.17
N HIS A 144 7.96 -3.20 5.47
CA HIS A 144 7.80 -4.36 6.33
C HIS A 144 6.78 -4.07 7.43
N VAL A 145 5.89 -5.01 7.77
CA VAL A 145 4.96 -4.83 8.91
C VAL A 145 5.69 -4.91 10.24
N ALA A 146 6.66 -5.81 10.35
CA ALA A 146 7.51 -6.01 11.50
C ALA A 146 8.96 -5.65 11.17
N HIS A 147 9.83 -5.63 12.18
CA HIS A 147 11.25 -5.39 11.97
C HIS A 147 11.82 -6.43 10.99
N PRO A 148 12.56 -6.02 9.92
CA PRO A 148 13.05 -6.93 8.87
C PRO A 148 13.87 -8.11 9.41
N GLY A 149 14.64 -7.88 10.48
CA GLY A 149 15.37 -8.93 11.21
C GLY A 149 14.53 -9.87 12.08
N GLY A 150 13.20 -9.92 11.91
CA GLY A 150 12.30 -10.82 12.65
C GLY A 150 12.15 -10.51 14.14
N ARG A 151 12.49 -9.29 14.56
CA ARG A 151 12.40 -8.87 15.97
C ARG A 151 10.99 -8.43 16.30
N SER A 152 10.37 -9.12 17.26
CA SER A 152 9.18 -8.66 17.96
C SER A 152 9.62 -7.90 19.21
N TYR A 153 9.03 -6.72 19.44
CA TYR A 153 9.30 -5.96 20.65
C TYR A 153 8.38 -6.43 21.78
N GLU A 154 8.95 -6.88 22.89
CA GLU A 154 8.18 -7.30 24.07
C GLU A 154 7.73 -6.12 24.93
N THR A 155 8.47 -5.00 24.86
CA THR A 155 8.21 -3.80 25.65
C THR A 155 7.65 -2.67 24.79
N PHE A 156 6.82 -1.84 25.42
CA PHE A 156 6.44 -0.55 24.84
C PHE A 156 7.67 0.34 24.64
N PRO A 157 7.65 1.23 23.64
CA PRO A 157 8.72 2.20 23.47
C PRO A 157 8.82 3.10 24.71
N VAL A 158 10.03 3.32 25.18
CA VAL A 158 10.34 4.15 26.37
C VAL A 158 10.06 5.62 26.09
N ASN A 159 10.23 6.07 24.84
CA ASN A 159 9.99 7.45 24.43
C ASN A 159 9.58 7.55 22.93
N SER A 160 9.29 8.77 22.49
CA SER A 160 8.88 9.07 21.11
C SER A 160 9.97 8.73 20.08
N LEU A 161 11.24 8.99 20.40
CA LEU A 161 12.38 8.71 19.51
C LEU A 161 12.55 7.21 19.27
N GLU A 162 12.38 6.38 20.30
CA GLU A 162 12.40 4.93 20.14
C GLU A 162 11.20 4.46 19.30
N ALA A 163 10.01 4.98 19.57
CA ALA A 163 8.83 4.64 18.77
C ALA A 163 9.01 5.01 17.29
N GLU A 164 9.61 6.16 17.01
CA GLU A 164 9.96 6.62 15.67
C GLU A 164 11.02 5.73 15.01
N ALA A 165 12.11 5.41 15.70
CA ALA A 165 13.15 4.52 15.20
C ALA A 165 12.58 3.13 14.84
N ARG A 166 11.69 2.58 15.68
CA ARG A 166 10.99 1.32 15.38
C ARG A 166 10.14 1.42 14.12
N ARG A 167 9.55 2.58 13.80
CA ARG A 167 8.80 2.79 12.55
C ARG A 167 9.72 2.94 11.34
N VAL A 168 10.77 3.74 11.44
CA VAL A 168 11.74 3.98 10.34
C VAL A 168 12.41 2.68 9.90
N ASN A 169 12.75 1.80 10.84
CA ASN A 169 13.36 0.50 10.52
C ASN A 169 12.46 -0.45 9.70
N ARG A 170 11.18 -0.10 9.51
CA ARG A 170 10.24 -0.86 8.67
C ARG A 170 10.24 -0.43 7.20
N PHE A 171 10.97 0.62 6.86
CA PHE A 171 11.05 1.17 5.51
C PHE A 171 12.49 1.12 5.00
N ASP A 172 12.67 0.61 3.80
CA ASP A 172 13.97 0.55 3.12
C ASP A 172 13.85 1.16 1.71
N THR A 173 14.82 1.98 1.33
CA THR A 173 14.89 2.62 0.01
C THR A 173 15.75 1.84 -0.98
N VAL A 174 16.53 0.87 -0.52
CA VAL A 174 17.51 0.15 -1.35
C VAL A 174 16.91 -1.13 -1.91
N SER A 175 16.14 -1.86 -1.11
CA SER A 175 15.43 -3.07 -1.56
C SER A 175 14.30 -2.68 -2.52
N HIS A 176 14.52 -2.85 -3.82
CA HIS A 176 13.53 -2.74 -4.88
C HIS A 176 13.92 -3.65 -6.06
N THR A 177 13.01 -3.88 -7.00
CA THR A 177 13.27 -4.78 -8.12
C THR A 177 14.18 -4.10 -9.13
N GLN A 178 15.42 -4.59 -9.24
CA GLN A 178 16.38 -4.09 -10.24
C GLN A 178 16.33 -4.93 -11.52
N GLY A 179 16.46 -4.26 -12.66
CA GLY A 179 16.49 -4.89 -13.98
C GLY A 179 15.13 -4.92 -14.68
N PRO A 180 15.02 -5.63 -15.81
CA PRO A 180 13.77 -5.73 -16.56
C PRO A 180 12.72 -6.52 -15.75
N PHE A 181 11.68 -5.83 -15.29
CA PHE A 181 10.42 -6.41 -14.82
C PHE A 181 9.74 -7.17 -15.97
N LEU A 182 9.85 -8.50 -15.92
CA LEU A 182 8.97 -9.36 -16.69
C LEU A 182 7.67 -9.47 -15.88
N PRO A 183 6.54 -8.92 -16.35
CA PRO A 183 5.25 -9.22 -15.71
C PRO A 183 5.15 -10.75 -15.68
N GLN A 184 5.00 -11.33 -14.48
CA GLN A 184 4.92 -12.79 -14.38
C GLN A 184 3.76 -13.24 -15.27
N PRO A 185 4.00 -14.03 -16.33
CA PRO A 185 2.91 -14.57 -17.10
C PRO A 185 2.16 -15.52 -16.16
N GLU A 186 0.88 -15.23 -15.92
CA GLU A 186 0.06 -16.10 -15.10
C GLU A 186 0.07 -17.51 -15.69
N VAL A 187 0.22 -18.49 -14.80
CA VAL A 187 0.18 -19.94 -15.09
C VAL A 187 -1.20 -20.32 -15.65
N ASN A 188 -1.40 -20.06 -16.95
CA ASN A 188 -2.27 -20.72 -17.94
C ASN A 188 -2.40 -19.82 -19.18
N ALA A 189 -1.26 -19.50 -19.80
CA ALA A 189 -1.16 -18.79 -21.07
C ALA A 189 -1.65 -19.62 -22.27
N LEU A 190 -2.90 -20.09 -22.25
CA LEU A 190 -3.47 -20.80 -23.40
C LEU A 190 -4.48 -20.01 -24.22
N ARG A 191 -5.15 -18.96 -23.69
CA ARG A 191 -6.07 -18.13 -24.49
C ARG A 191 -6.25 -16.75 -23.88
N GLU A 192 -5.56 -15.73 -24.40
CA GLU A 192 -5.90 -14.33 -24.12
C GLU A 192 -6.08 -13.54 -25.42
N PHE A 193 -7.19 -12.80 -25.47
CA PHE A 193 -7.57 -11.88 -26.53
C PHE A 193 -7.29 -10.46 -26.03
N PHE A 194 -6.32 -9.79 -26.64
CA PHE A 194 -6.06 -8.38 -26.36
C PHE A 194 -7.06 -7.53 -27.15
N PRO A 195 -7.85 -6.64 -26.50
CA PRO A 195 -8.60 -5.63 -27.24
C PRO A 195 -7.57 -4.79 -28.02
N ASN A 196 -7.56 -4.95 -29.35
CA ASN A 196 -6.61 -4.39 -30.32
C ASN A 196 -5.33 -5.19 -30.64
N GLN A 197 -5.20 -6.46 -30.23
CA GLN A 197 -4.04 -7.33 -30.56
C GLN A 197 -2.66 -6.77 -30.13
N GLN A 198 -2.61 -5.72 -29.31
CA GLN A 198 -1.37 -5.20 -28.76
C GLN A 198 -1.13 -5.89 -27.42
N PRO A 199 -0.13 -6.79 -27.30
CA PRO A 199 0.27 -7.29 -26.00
C PRO A 199 0.79 -6.13 -25.14
N PRO A 200 0.61 -6.16 -23.80
CA PRO A 200 1.23 -5.18 -22.92
C PRO A 200 2.73 -5.14 -23.18
N ARG A 201 3.27 -3.92 -23.27
CA ARG A 201 4.71 -3.74 -23.50
C ARG A 201 5.48 -4.38 -22.34
N PRO A 202 6.71 -4.89 -22.56
CA PRO A 202 7.59 -5.26 -21.46
C PRO A 202 7.59 -4.11 -20.43
N MET A 203 7.22 -4.43 -19.19
CA MET A 203 7.19 -3.53 -18.04
C MET A 203 5.97 -2.65 -17.79
N GLU A 204 4.87 -2.73 -18.55
CA GLU A 204 3.60 -2.15 -18.07
C GLU A 204 2.78 -3.24 -17.37
N PRO A 205 2.70 -3.27 -16.02
CA PRO A 205 1.76 -4.15 -15.37
C PRO A 205 0.35 -3.78 -15.84
N PRO A 206 -0.49 -4.77 -16.16
CA PRO A 206 -1.81 -4.53 -16.72
C PRO A 206 -2.62 -3.60 -15.78
N PRO A 207 -3.53 -2.77 -16.33
CA PRO A 207 -4.47 -2.04 -15.51
C PRO A 207 -5.18 -2.99 -14.55
N GLU A 208 -5.09 -2.74 -13.25
CA GLU A 208 -5.83 -3.54 -12.28
C GLU A 208 -7.28 -3.05 -12.24
N GLU A 209 -8.24 -3.92 -12.53
CA GLU A 209 -9.65 -3.60 -12.33
C GLU A 209 -9.92 -3.36 -10.84
N ALA A 210 -10.39 -2.16 -10.53
CA ALA A 210 -10.61 -1.81 -9.14
C ALA A 210 -11.81 -2.58 -8.56
N PRO A 211 -11.72 -3.08 -7.32
CA PRO A 211 -12.84 -3.74 -6.67
C PRO A 211 -13.93 -2.67 -6.47
N GLY A 212 -15.11 -2.83 -7.09
CA GLY A 212 -16.08 -1.74 -7.29
C GLY A 212 -16.34 -0.80 -6.10
N GLU A 213 -16.34 -1.30 -4.86
CA GLU A 213 -16.52 -0.49 -3.63
C GLU A 213 -15.30 0.40 -3.29
N TYR A 214 -14.09 0.00 -3.67
CA TYR A 214 -12.83 0.68 -3.40
C TYR A 214 -12.02 0.92 -4.70
N PRO A 215 -12.41 1.89 -5.53
CA PRO A 215 -11.90 2.06 -6.90
C PRO A 215 -10.42 2.45 -7.02
N TYR A 216 -9.78 2.87 -5.92
CA TYR A 216 -8.39 3.33 -5.91
C TYR A 216 -7.55 2.54 -4.92
N ILE A 217 -7.90 1.26 -4.73
CA ILE A 217 -7.20 0.35 -3.84
C ILE A 217 -6.82 -0.92 -4.61
N LEU A 218 -5.52 -1.21 -4.63
CA LEU A 218 -5.03 -2.53 -4.99
C LEU A 218 -5.26 -3.48 -3.81
N ASP A 219 -6.19 -4.42 -3.95
CA ASP A 219 -6.43 -5.47 -2.95
C ASP A 219 -5.58 -6.71 -3.26
N MET A 220 -4.48 -6.85 -2.54
CA MET A 220 -3.52 -7.95 -2.73
C MET A 220 -4.13 -9.33 -2.45
N ARG A 221 -5.24 -9.39 -1.69
CA ARG A 221 -5.96 -10.64 -1.38
C ARG A 221 -6.74 -11.16 -2.58
N SER A 222 -7.12 -10.29 -3.50
CA SER A 222 -7.73 -10.72 -4.76
C SER A 222 -6.63 -11.24 -5.69
N PRO A 223 -6.87 -12.33 -6.42
CA PRO A 223 -5.99 -12.66 -7.55
C PRO A 223 -5.96 -11.48 -8.52
N PRO A 224 -4.89 -11.31 -9.31
CA PRO A 224 -4.82 -10.27 -10.33
C PRO A 224 -6.07 -10.36 -11.22
N ARG A 225 -6.81 -9.25 -11.33
CA ARG A 225 -7.99 -9.20 -12.19
C ARG A 225 -7.60 -8.65 -13.56
N ARG A 226 -8.04 -9.36 -14.59
CA ARG A 226 -7.84 -9.03 -16.00
C ARG A 226 -8.55 -7.75 -16.39
#